data_AF-A0A7C5MA20-F1
#
_entry.id   AF-A0A7C5MA20-F1
#
_cell.length_a   1.000
_cell.length_b   1.000
_cell.length_c   1.000
_cell.angle_alpha   90.00
_cell.angle_beta   90.00
_cell.angle_gamma   90.00
#
_symmetry.space_group_name_H-M   'P 1'
#
loop_
_entity.id
_entity.type
_entity.pdbx_description
1 polymer ?
#
loop_
_entity_poly.entity_id
_entity_poly.type
_entity_poly.pdbx_seq_one_letter_code
_entity_poly.pdbx_strand_id
1 'polypeptide(L)'
;MIFHSMLHKLPENAVAAETLDAPDFFADLNLDQVVDTITAGRQEYNLKPFFYAPLHDTDAVRYRYEIMADLENEALFQHIKSFAQKMRSMREHLAQSEKLYYKLQKQSWFLDAVEIYCEAVRSLANDLAHADLKSRGFLGLREYITQYAASEAFTSLLAEIQSLKADLASVKYCLLIKDNTIKVRKYEGESDYSAEVENTFAKFKQGAAKDYKVKFSGWLEMNHIEAAILDYVAQLYPDIFSRLDGFCTVHSAYLDETIGLFDREIQFYLAYLEYMAIFKQAGLKFCHPQISDTDKEIYAFEEFDLALAYKLIAEKSPIVVNDFYLKGKERIFVVSGPNQGGKTTFA
;
A
#
# COMPACT_ATOMS: atom_id res chain seq x y z
N MET A 1 -20.87 12.23 -9.65
CA MET A 1 -20.29 11.43 -10.76
C MET A 1 -19.65 10.22 -10.10
N ILE A 2 -19.84 9.02 -10.64
CA ILE A 2 -19.25 7.82 -10.05
C ILE A 2 -17.72 7.94 -10.18
N PHE A 3 -16.99 7.68 -9.09
CA PHE A 3 -15.54 7.64 -9.10
C PHE A 3 -15.06 6.39 -9.83
N HIS A 4 -14.03 6.52 -10.65
CA HIS A 4 -13.53 5.43 -11.47
C HIS A 4 -12.01 5.25 -11.37
N SER A 5 -11.23 6.33 -11.41
CA SER A 5 -9.77 6.26 -11.45
C SER A 5 -9.15 7.59 -10.99
N MET A 6 -7.98 7.49 -10.35
CA MET A 6 -7.10 8.63 -10.08
C MET A 6 -6.33 9.06 -11.32
N LEU A 7 -6.06 8.17 -12.27
CA LEU A 7 -5.31 8.47 -13.49
C LEU A 7 -6.20 8.97 -14.63
N HIS A 8 -7.48 8.58 -14.66
CA HIS A 8 -8.42 8.84 -15.74
C HIS A 8 -9.78 9.32 -15.21
N LYS A 9 -10.26 10.44 -15.74
CA LYS A 9 -11.57 10.98 -15.39
C LYS A 9 -12.74 10.18 -15.98
N LEU A 10 -12.57 9.62 -17.17
CA LEU A 10 -13.60 8.86 -17.88
C LEU A 10 -13.19 7.39 -17.99
N PRO A 11 -14.13 6.43 -17.82
CA PRO A 11 -13.83 4.99 -17.90
C PRO A 11 -13.21 4.60 -19.24
N GLU A 12 -13.69 5.19 -20.33
CA GLU A 12 -13.25 4.92 -21.69
C GLU A 12 -11.74 5.18 -21.90
N ASN A 13 -11.16 6.09 -21.10
CA ASN A 13 -9.74 6.42 -21.16
C ASN A 13 -8.86 5.43 -20.37
N ALA A 14 -9.45 4.60 -19.50
CA ALA A 14 -8.75 3.52 -18.80
C ALA A 14 -8.70 2.22 -19.63
N VAL A 15 -9.58 2.07 -20.63
CA VAL A 15 -9.68 0.87 -21.49
C VAL A 15 -8.64 0.88 -22.63
N ALA A 16 -7.92 1.98 -22.84
CA ALA A 16 -6.76 1.98 -23.73
C ALA A 16 -5.67 1.08 -23.11
N ALA A 17 -5.43 -0.07 -23.76
CA ALA A 17 -4.50 -1.09 -23.28
C ALA A 17 -3.19 -0.48 -22.78
N GLU A 18 -2.83 -0.79 -21.53
CA GLU A 18 -1.59 -0.34 -20.92
C GLU A 18 -0.42 -0.60 -21.88
N THR A 19 0.32 0.44 -22.21
CA THR A 19 1.52 0.31 -23.04
C THR A 19 2.58 -0.37 -22.19
N LEU A 20 2.82 -1.67 -22.44
CA LEU A 20 3.72 -2.48 -21.62
C LEU A 20 5.20 -2.18 -21.91
N ASP A 21 5.50 -1.82 -23.14
CA ASP A 21 6.87 -1.54 -23.59
C ASP A 21 7.18 -0.05 -23.53
N ALA A 22 8.41 0.27 -23.10
CA ALA A 22 8.90 1.64 -23.12
C ALA A 22 8.99 2.14 -24.57
N PRO A 23 8.59 3.38 -24.87
CA PRO A 23 8.84 3.98 -26.18
C PRO A 23 10.33 4.02 -26.52
N ASP A 24 10.69 3.81 -27.79
CA ASP A 24 12.09 3.69 -28.24
C ASP A 24 12.97 4.87 -27.81
N PHE A 25 12.41 6.08 -27.74
CA PHE A 25 13.13 7.29 -27.35
C PHE A 25 13.45 7.38 -25.86
N PHE A 26 12.92 6.49 -25.00
CA PHE A 26 13.16 6.57 -23.55
C PHE A 26 14.64 6.38 -23.20
N ALA A 27 15.31 5.42 -23.85
CA ALA A 27 16.72 5.17 -23.64
C ALA A 27 17.58 6.35 -24.11
N ASP A 28 17.22 6.95 -25.25
CA ASP A 28 17.94 8.09 -25.81
C ASP A 28 17.82 9.34 -24.92
N LEU A 29 16.67 9.53 -24.27
CA LEU A 29 16.39 10.65 -23.36
C LEU A 29 16.63 10.33 -21.87
N ASN A 30 17.21 9.17 -21.56
CA ASN A 30 17.39 8.66 -20.19
C ASN A 30 16.10 8.64 -19.33
N LEU A 31 14.93 8.61 -19.96
CA LEU A 31 13.64 8.54 -19.27
C LEU A 31 13.41 7.16 -18.64
N ASP A 32 14.04 6.13 -19.18
CA ASP A 32 14.10 4.80 -18.60
C ASP A 32 14.70 4.83 -17.19
N GLN A 33 15.84 5.51 -17.00
CA GLN A 33 16.51 5.66 -15.71
C GLN A 33 15.64 6.44 -14.70
N VAL A 34 14.94 7.46 -15.17
CA VAL A 34 14.01 8.25 -14.36
C VAL A 34 12.84 7.37 -13.88
N VAL A 35 12.19 6.64 -14.79
CA VAL A 35 11.07 5.75 -14.46
C VAL A 35 11.53 4.60 -13.55
N ASP A 36 12.70 4.01 -13.78
CA ASP A 36 13.27 2.97 -12.93
C ASP A 36 13.51 3.48 -11.51
N THR A 37 14.00 4.71 -11.38
CA THR A 37 14.23 5.34 -10.08
C THR A 37 12.92 5.64 -9.36
N ILE A 38 11.92 6.19 -10.06
CA ILE A 38 10.60 6.49 -9.49
C ILE A 38 9.91 5.20 -9.01
N THR A 39 10.00 4.12 -9.78
CA THR A 39 9.28 2.87 -9.51
C THR A 39 10.04 1.89 -8.61
N ALA A 40 11.25 2.24 -8.19
CA ALA A 40 12.08 1.42 -7.32
C ALA A 40 11.38 1.10 -5.98
N GLY A 41 11.32 -0.19 -5.62
CA GLY A 41 10.69 -0.66 -4.39
C GLY A 41 9.16 -0.80 -4.46
N ARG A 42 8.57 -0.55 -5.64
CA ARG A 42 7.13 -0.61 -5.91
C ARG A 42 6.80 -1.59 -7.06
N GLN A 43 7.65 -2.58 -7.29
CA GLN A 43 7.52 -3.53 -8.41
C GLN A 43 6.20 -4.31 -8.38
N GLU A 44 5.66 -4.59 -7.19
CA GLU A 44 4.36 -5.28 -7.01
C GLU A 44 3.19 -4.55 -7.70
N TYR A 45 3.31 -3.24 -7.92
CA TYR A 45 2.24 -2.41 -8.48
C TYR A 45 2.29 -2.25 -10.00
N ASN A 46 3.37 -2.71 -10.65
CA ASN A 46 3.60 -2.55 -12.09
C ASN A 46 3.28 -1.14 -12.60
N LEU A 47 4.03 -0.13 -12.11
CA LEU A 47 3.75 1.29 -12.36
C LEU A 47 4.31 1.81 -13.69
N LYS A 48 5.29 1.12 -14.28
CA LYS A 48 5.98 1.57 -15.52
C LYS A 48 5.01 1.90 -16.67
N PRO A 49 3.95 1.11 -16.95
CA PRO A 49 3.02 1.42 -18.03
C PRO A 49 2.33 2.78 -17.90
N PHE A 50 2.15 3.31 -16.68
CA PHE A 50 1.56 4.64 -16.47
C PHE A 50 2.45 5.79 -16.97
N PHE A 51 3.75 5.54 -17.12
CA PHE A 51 4.73 6.49 -17.66
C PHE A 51 4.91 6.38 -19.18
N TYR A 52 4.49 5.28 -19.79
CA TYR A 52 4.66 5.02 -21.23
C TYR A 52 3.49 5.53 -22.07
N ALA A 53 2.36 5.85 -21.43
CA ALA A 53 1.15 6.33 -22.10
C ALA A 53 1.01 7.86 -21.95
N PRO A 54 1.43 8.66 -22.96
CA PRO A 54 1.25 10.11 -22.94
C PRO A 54 -0.23 10.49 -22.98
N LEU A 55 -0.59 11.59 -22.32
CA LEU A 55 -1.92 12.18 -22.41
C LEU A 55 -1.98 13.18 -23.57
N HIS A 56 -3.07 13.12 -24.34
CA HIS A 56 -3.31 14.02 -25.49
C HIS A 56 -4.44 15.03 -25.25
N ASP A 57 -5.08 14.97 -24.08
CA ASP A 57 -6.18 15.86 -23.70
C ASP A 57 -5.75 16.77 -22.54
N THR A 58 -6.02 18.07 -22.67
CA THR A 58 -5.62 19.08 -21.68
C THR A 58 -6.42 18.95 -20.37
N ASP A 59 -7.70 18.54 -20.43
CA ASP A 59 -8.49 18.30 -19.21
C ASP A 59 -7.99 17.07 -18.44
N ALA A 60 -7.54 16.01 -19.14
CA ALA A 60 -6.91 14.85 -18.54
C ALA A 60 -5.59 15.19 -17.83
N VAL A 61 -4.74 16.03 -18.44
CA VAL A 61 -3.51 16.51 -17.76
C VAL A 61 -3.87 17.33 -16.52
N ARG A 62 -4.83 18.25 -16.65
CA ARG A 62 -5.31 19.07 -15.53
C ARG A 62 -5.91 18.22 -14.40
N TYR A 63 -6.63 17.15 -14.73
CA TYR A 63 -7.18 16.21 -13.75
C TYR A 63 -6.07 15.57 -12.89
N ARG A 64 -4.97 15.12 -13.51
CA ARG A 64 -3.82 14.59 -12.76
C ARG A 64 -3.11 15.67 -11.94
N TYR A 65 -3.01 16.90 -12.43
CA TYR A 65 -2.43 18.02 -11.66
C TYR A 65 -3.27 18.42 -10.45
N GLU A 66 -4.60 18.40 -10.55
CA GLU A 66 -5.48 18.66 -9.40
C GLU A 66 -5.21 17.65 -8.27
N ILE A 67 -5.10 16.37 -8.61
CA ILE A 67 -4.80 15.29 -7.64
C ILE A 67 -3.42 15.50 -7.02
N MET A 68 -2.41 15.82 -7.85
CA MET A 68 -1.07 16.11 -7.37
C MET A 68 -1.08 17.29 -6.38
N ALA A 69 -1.81 18.36 -6.70
CA ALA A 69 -1.91 19.55 -5.86
C ALA A 69 -2.58 19.27 -4.51
N ASP A 70 -3.61 18.43 -4.45
CA ASP A 70 -4.19 17.97 -3.19
C ASP A 70 -3.13 17.19 -2.37
N LEU A 71 -2.35 16.30 -3.01
CA LEU A 71 -1.31 15.50 -2.35
C LEU A 71 -0.07 16.29 -1.92
N GLU A 72 0.12 17.52 -2.37
CA GLU A 72 1.15 18.40 -1.80
C GLU A 72 0.81 18.85 -0.37
N ASN A 73 -0.44 18.65 0.08
CA ASN A 73 -0.79 18.76 1.49
C ASN A 73 -0.19 17.60 2.29
N GLU A 74 0.76 17.90 3.18
CA GLU A 74 1.47 16.90 3.97
C GLU A 74 0.55 15.98 4.78
N ALA A 75 -0.54 16.51 5.37
CA ALA A 75 -1.46 15.70 6.15
C ALA A 75 -2.16 14.66 5.24
N LEU A 76 -2.70 15.11 4.10
CA LEU A 76 -3.31 14.19 3.13
C LEU A 76 -2.28 13.17 2.62
N PHE A 77 -1.08 13.60 2.26
CA PHE A 77 -0.01 12.71 1.82
C PHE A 77 0.26 11.58 2.83
N GLN A 78 0.36 11.90 4.13
CA GLN A 78 0.57 10.90 5.17
C GLN A 78 -0.63 9.97 5.37
N HIS A 79 -1.87 10.47 5.27
CA HIS A 79 -3.07 9.63 5.31
C HIS A 79 -3.09 8.61 4.17
N ILE A 80 -2.79 9.06 2.95
CA ILE A 80 -2.74 8.20 1.77
C ILE A 80 -1.58 7.19 1.86
N LYS A 81 -0.42 7.60 2.40
CA LYS A 81 0.71 6.71 2.64
C LYS A 81 0.38 5.63 3.69
N SER A 82 -0.32 6.00 4.76
CA SER A 82 -0.80 5.06 5.79
C SER A 82 -1.76 4.03 5.20
N PHE A 83 -2.70 4.45 4.35
CA PHE A 83 -3.57 3.54 3.61
C PHE A 83 -2.77 2.56 2.75
N ALA A 84 -1.84 3.06 1.92
CA ALA A 84 -1.00 2.23 1.05
C ALA A 84 -0.18 1.21 1.85
N GLN A 85 0.35 1.60 3.02
CA GLN A 85 1.07 0.70 3.92
C GLN A 85 0.17 -0.42 4.45
N LYS A 86 -1.07 -0.12 4.85
CA LYS A 86 -2.03 -1.15 5.28
C LYS A 86 -2.39 -2.10 4.14
N MET A 87 -2.60 -1.59 2.92
CA MET A 87 -2.88 -2.42 1.74
C MET A 87 -1.72 -3.37 1.42
N ARG A 88 -0.48 -2.87 1.52
CA ARG A 88 0.71 -3.70 1.39
C ARG A 88 0.80 -4.76 2.50
N SER A 89 0.60 -4.38 3.76
CA SER A 89 0.58 -5.33 4.88
C SER A 89 -0.47 -6.42 4.68
N MET A 90 -1.66 -6.08 4.19
CA MET A 90 -2.70 -7.05 3.84
C MET A 90 -2.21 -8.04 2.76
N ARG A 91 -1.59 -7.57 1.68
CA ARG A 91 -1.03 -8.45 0.64
C ARG A 91 0.10 -9.32 1.18
N GLU A 92 0.95 -8.79 2.05
CA GLU A 92 2.02 -9.54 2.70
C GLU A 92 1.44 -10.68 3.57
N HIS A 93 0.31 -10.47 4.25
CA HIS A 93 -0.38 -11.54 4.99
C HIS A 93 -0.94 -12.62 4.07
N LEU A 94 -1.54 -12.25 2.92
CA LEU A 94 -2.01 -13.22 1.94
C LEU A 94 -0.85 -14.03 1.33
N ALA A 95 0.21 -13.35 0.88
CA ALA A 95 1.39 -14.00 0.33
C ALA A 95 2.09 -14.90 1.36
N GLN A 96 2.03 -14.54 2.65
CA GLN A 96 2.51 -15.39 3.72
C GLN A 96 1.60 -16.61 3.92
N SER A 97 0.28 -16.43 3.88
CA SER A 97 -0.71 -17.52 3.97
C SER A 97 -0.50 -18.59 2.89
N GLU A 98 -0.19 -18.18 1.66
CA GLU A 98 0.07 -19.10 0.56
C GLU A 98 1.25 -20.04 0.83
N LYS A 99 2.30 -19.54 1.51
CA LYS A 99 3.51 -20.29 1.87
C LYS A 99 3.32 -21.29 3.01
N LEU A 100 2.26 -21.14 3.81
CA LEU A 100 2.01 -22.04 4.94
C LEU A 100 1.55 -23.42 4.45
N TYR A 101 1.69 -24.43 5.30
CA TYR A 101 1.27 -25.80 4.97
C TYR A 101 -0.11 -26.14 5.52
N TYR A 102 -0.44 -25.66 6.72
CA TYR A 102 -1.63 -26.10 7.46
C TYR A 102 -2.86 -25.22 7.19
N LYS A 103 -3.99 -25.86 6.89
CA LYS A 103 -5.25 -25.19 6.51
C LYS A 103 -5.73 -24.17 7.54
N LEU A 104 -5.87 -24.57 8.81
CA LEU A 104 -6.38 -23.70 9.87
C LEU A 104 -5.49 -22.46 10.07
N GLN A 105 -4.18 -22.63 9.87
CA GLN A 105 -3.24 -21.53 9.91
C GLN A 105 -3.49 -20.55 8.76
N LYS A 106 -3.62 -21.05 7.52
CA LYS A 106 -3.95 -20.22 6.35
C LYS A 106 -5.22 -19.39 6.55
N GLN A 107 -6.24 -20.01 7.14
CA GLN A 107 -7.52 -19.38 7.41
C GLN A 107 -7.41 -18.24 8.43
N SER A 108 -6.60 -18.41 9.48
CA SER A 108 -6.31 -17.32 10.43
C SER A 108 -5.62 -16.15 9.72
N TRP A 109 -4.61 -16.42 8.89
CA TRP A 109 -3.90 -15.38 8.15
C TRP A 109 -4.79 -14.66 7.13
N PHE A 110 -5.71 -15.40 6.50
CA PHE A 110 -6.72 -14.82 5.62
C PHE A 110 -7.65 -13.88 6.40
N LEU A 111 -8.18 -14.31 7.55
CA LEU A 111 -9.01 -13.47 8.42
C LEU A 111 -8.28 -12.18 8.82
N ASP A 112 -7.00 -12.27 9.20
CA ASP A 112 -6.15 -11.12 9.53
C ASP A 112 -5.98 -10.18 8.32
N ALA A 113 -5.75 -10.72 7.12
CA ALA A 113 -5.61 -9.93 5.90
C ALA A 113 -6.89 -9.14 5.56
N VAL A 114 -8.06 -9.77 5.68
CA VAL A 114 -9.35 -9.10 5.45
C VAL A 114 -9.63 -8.04 6.51
N GLU A 115 -9.25 -8.29 7.77
CA GLU A 115 -9.34 -7.29 8.84
C GLU A 115 -8.50 -6.05 8.54
N ILE A 116 -7.24 -6.22 8.13
CA ILE A 116 -6.34 -5.12 7.74
C ILE A 116 -6.94 -4.31 6.58
N TYR A 117 -7.54 -4.98 5.59
CA TYR A 117 -8.24 -4.30 4.50
C TYR A 117 -9.41 -3.44 5.01
N CYS A 118 -10.29 -4.01 5.84
CA CYS A 118 -11.42 -3.28 6.41
C CYS A 118 -10.95 -2.07 7.24
N GLU A 119 -9.87 -2.22 8.02
CA GLU A 119 -9.26 -1.11 8.75
C GLU A 119 -8.69 -0.04 7.82
N ALA A 120 -8.05 -0.42 6.72
CA ALA A 120 -7.51 0.51 5.73
C ALA A 120 -8.63 1.37 5.13
N VAL A 121 -9.72 0.74 4.69
CA VAL A 121 -10.88 1.42 4.12
C VAL A 121 -11.54 2.34 5.15
N ARG A 122 -11.75 1.88 6.39
CA ARG A 122 -12.37 2.70 7.44
C ARG A 122 -11.51 3.91 7.82
N SER A 123 -10.20 3.72 7.97
CA SER A 123 -9.28 4.81 8.25
C SER A 123 -9.28 5.81 7.10
N LEU A 124 -9.17 5.35 5.85
CA LEU A 124 -9.16 6.24 4.69
C LEU A 124 -10.48 7.00 4.56
N ALA A 125 -11.64 6.36 4.78
CA ALA A 125 -12.92 7.04 4.75
C ALA A 125 -13.01 8.17 5.78
N ASN A 126 -12.54 7.91 7.00
CA ASN A 126 -12.49 8.91 8.07
C ASN A 126 -11.52 10.06 7.73
N ASP A 127 -10.33 9.74 7.26
CA ASP A 127 -9.29 10.71 6.93
C ASP A 127 -9.75 11.62 5.77
N LEU A 128 -10.34 11.03 4.72
CA LEU A 128 -10.88 11.79 3.60
C LEU A 128 -12.10 12.63 3.97
N ALA A 129 -12.94 12.20 4.90
CA ALA A 129 -14.12 12.97 5.33
C ALA A 129 -13.74 14.33 5.96
N HIS A 130 -12.56 14.43 6.57
CA HIS A 130 -12.08 15.63 7.26
C HIS A 130 -11.05 16.45 6.48
N ALA A 131 -10.52 15.93 5.37
CA ALA A 131 -9.56 16.63 4.54
C ALA A 131 -10.17 17.84 3.78
N ASP A 132 -9.37 18.85 3.46
CA ASP A 132 -9.74 19.90 2.49
C ASP A 132 -9.34 19.42 1.09
N LEU A 133 -10.28 18.82 0.35
CA LEU A 133 -10.04 18.22 -0.98
C LEU A 133 -10.64 19.12 -2.05
N LYS A 134 -9.88 19.39 -3.11
CA LYS A 134 -10.30 20.25 -4.22
C LYS A 134 -10.32 19.52 -5.54
N SER A 135 -9.50 18.48 -5.69
CA SER A 135 -9.41 17.73 -6.93
C SER A 135 -10.68 16.93 -7.19
N ARG A 136 -11.04 16.87 -8.47
CA ARG A 136 -12.18 16.05 -8.91
C ARG A 136 -12.01 14.58 -8.52
N GLY A 137 -10.77 14.06 -8.57
CA GLY A 137 -10.44 12.68 -8.21
C GLY A 137 -10.67 12.38 -6.74
N PHE A 138 -10.10 13.17 -5.82
CA PHE A 138 -10.28 12.93 -4.38
C PHE A 138 -11.70 13.21 -3.89
N LEU A 139 -12.40 14.18 -4.47
CA LEU A 139 -13.81 14.41 -4.17
C LEU A 139 -14.67 13.20 -4.57
N GLY A 140 -14.42 12.63 -5.76
CA GLY A 140 -15.06 11.39 -6.19
C GLY A 140 -14.72 10.21 -5.28
N LEU A 141 -13.44 10.03 -4.95
CA LEU A 141 -12.98 8.96 -4.06
C LEU A 141 -13.62 9.06 -2.67
N ARG A 142 -13.73 10.27 -2.10
CA ARG A 142 -14.39 10.51 -0.82
C ARG A 142 -15.84 10.06 -0.86
N GLU A 143 -16.59 10.43 -1.90
CA GLU A 143 -17.99 10.03 -2.06
C GLU A 143 -18.09 8.50 -2.15
N TYR A 144 -17.26 7.89 -2.99
CA TYR A 144 -17.22 6.45 -3.20
C TYR A 144 -16.90 5.67 -1.93
N ILE A 145 -15.79 5.99 -1.26
CA ILE A 145 -15.34 5.24 -0.09
C ILE A 145 -16.30 5.42 1.10
N THR A 146 -16.95 6.57 1.20
CA THR A 146 -17.96 6.84 2.22
C THR A 146 -19.19 5.96 2.00
N GLN A 147 -19.66 5.84 0.76
CA GLN A 147 -20.76 4.95 0.39
C GLN A 147 -20.40 3.48 0.58
N TYR A 148 -19.20 3.07 0.14
CA TYR A 148 -18.72 1.70 0.29
C TYR A 148 -18.58 1.31 1.77
N ALA A 149 -17.96 2.14 2.59
CA ALA A 149 -17.79 1.89 4.02
C ALA A 149 -19.12 1.86 4.80
N ALA A 150 -20.17 2.51 4.28
CA ALA A 150 -21.52 2.49 4.85
C ALA A 150 -22.40 1.36 4.27
N SER A 151 -21.93 0.61 3.27
CA SER A 151 -22.71 -0.44 2.62
C SER A 151 -22.99 -1.62 3.56
N GLU A 152 -24.11 -2.31 3.33
CA GLU A 152 -24.45 -3.53 4.09
C GLU A 152 -23.37 -4.60 3.92
N ALA A 153 -22.89 -4.82 2.70
CA ALA A 153 -21.83 -5.79 2.43
C ALA A 153 -20.56 -5.53 3.26
N PHE A 154 -20.09 -4.29 3.32
CA PHE A 154 -18.89 -3.93 4.08
C PHE A 154 -19.11 -3.98 5.60
N THR A 155 -20.24 -3.46 6.08
CA THR A 155 -20.55 -3.44 7.52
C THR A 155 -20.82 -4.84 8.08
N SER A 156 -21.47 -5.71 7.31
CA SER A 156 -21.66 -7.12 7.65
C SER A 156 -20.33 -7.88 7.67
N LEU A 157 -19.44 -7.65 6.69
CA LEU A 157 -18.11 -8.25 6.67
C LEU A 157 -17.32 -7.89 7.94
N LEU A 158 -17.29 -6.61 8.31
CA LEU A 158 -16.61 -6.16 9.52
C LEU A 158 -17.20 -6.79 10.79
N ALA A 159 -18.52 -6.85 10.90
CA ALA A 159 -19.19 -7.46 12.05
C ALA A 159 -18.89 -8.96 12.15
N GLU A 160 -18.84 -9.67 11.03
CA GLU A 160 -18.49 -11.09 10.97
C GLU A 160 -17.03 -11.33 11.41
N ILE A 161 -16.08 -10.50 10.96
CA ILE A 161 -14.67 -10.56 11.40
C ILE A 161 -14.57 -10.37 12.91
N GLN A 162 -15.21 -9.34 13.46
CA GLN A 162 -15.19 -9.06 14.90
C GLN A 162 -15.79 -10.21 15.72
N SER A 163 -16.91 -10.78 15.26
CA SER A 163 -17.51 -11.95 15.90
C SER A 163 -16.59 -13.16 15.85
N LEU A 164 -16.01 -13.49 14.69
CA LEU A 164 -15.09 -14.62 14.54
C LEU A 164 -13.85 -14.49 15.40
N LYS A 165 -13.26 -13.29 15.46
CA LYS A 165 -12.11 -13.01 16.34
C LYS A 165 -12.46 -13.19 17.80
N ALA A 166 -13.63 -12.71 18.24
CA ALA A 166 -14.10 -12.90 19.61
C ALA A 166 -14.35 -14.39 19.92
N ASP A 167 -14.94 -15.13 19.00
CA ASP A 167 -15.19 -16.57 19.15
C ASP A 167 -13.88 -17.35 19.22
N LEU A 168 -12.92 -17.08 18.33
CA LEU A 168 -11.58 -17.68 18.36
C LEU A 168 -10.84 -17.35 19.66
N ALA A 169 -10.92 -16.10 20.14
CA ALA A 169 -10.31 -15.69 21.41
C ALA A 169 -10.96 -16.37 22.63
N SER A 170 -12.20 -16.84 22.51
CA SER A 170 -12.91 -17.57 23.57
C SER A 170 -12.47 -19.03 23.72
N VAL A 171 -11.77 -19.59 22.71
CA VAL A 171 -11.31 -20.98 22.69
C VAL A 171 -10.32 -21.22 23.83
N LYS A 172 -10.67 -22.13 24.74
CA LYS A 172 -9.82 -22.55 25.87
C LYS A 172 -9.72 -24.06 25.92
N TYR A 173 -8.52 -24.59 25.87
CA TYR A 173 -8.27 -26.03 25.87
C TYR A 173 -7.16 -26.40 26.84
N CYS A 174 -7.19 -27.65 27.29
CA CYS A 174 -6.16 -28.25 28.12
C CYS A 174 -5.39 -29.31 27.33
N LEU A 175 -4.09 -29.38 27.56
CA LEU A 175 -3.22 -30.43 27.07
C LEU A 175 -2.83 -31.33 28.24
N LEU A 176 -3.20 -32.61 28.17
CA LEU A 176 -2.69 -33.63 29.06
C LEU A 176 -1.59 -34.39 28.33
N ILE A 177 -0.35 -34.16 28.75
CA ILE A 177 0.84 -34.79 28.17
C ILE A 177 1.28 -35.90 29.11
N LYS A 178 1.29 -37.14 28.62
CA LYS A 178 1.81 -38.31 29.34
C LYS A 178 2.64 -39.16 28.38
N ASP A 179 3.91 -39.33 28.70
CA ASP A 179 4.89 -40.00 27.83
C ASP A 179 4.86 -39.39 26.42
N ASN A 180 4.61 -40.19 25.39
CA ASN A 180 4.48 -39.73 23.99
C ASN A 180 3.02 -39.49 23.57
N THR A 181 2.08 -39.40 24.53
CA THR A 181 0.65 -39.17 24.26
C THR A 181 0.23 -37.77 24.69
N ILE A 182 -0.41 -37.06 23.76
CA ILE A 182 -1.03 -35.76 24.02
C ILE A 182 -2.55 -35.94 23.90
N LYS A 183 -3.29 -35.62 24.95
CA LYS A 183 -4.75 -35.53 24.91
C LYS A 183 -5.17 -34.07 24.97
N VAL A 184 -6.00 -33.66 24.02
CA VAL A 184 -6.59 -32.32 23.97
C VAL A 184 -8.02 -32.40 24.47
N ARG A 185 -8.41 -31.54 25.41
CA ARG A 185 -9.79 -31.44 25.92
C ARG A 185 -10.19 -29.99 26.12
N LYS A 186 -11.49 -29.74 26.24
CA LYS A 186 -11.99 -28.40 26.61
C LYS A 186 -11.57 -28.06 28.03
N TYR A 187 -11.34 -26.77 28.27
CA TYR A 187 -11.21 -26.25 29.61
C TYR A 187 -12.60 -26.19 30.28
N GLU A 188 -12.74 -26.85 31.42
CA GLU A 188 -13.98 -26.99 32.19
C GLU A 188 -13.91 -26.27 33.55
N GLY A 189 -13.01 -25.28 33.67
CA GLY A 189 -12.81 -24.54 34.91
C GLY A 189 -11.87 -25.26 35.89
N GLU A 190 -10.94 -26.08 35.37
CA GLU A 190 -9.91 -26.70 36.20
C GLU A 190 -9.15 -25.67 37.04
N SER A 191 -8.88 -26.00 38.29
CA SER A 191 -8.18 -25.12 39.20
C SER A 191 -6.74 -24.87 38.73
N ASP A 192 -6.27 -23.63 38.90
CA ASP A 192 -4.86 -23.32 38.71
C ASP A 192 -4.06 -23.94 39.87
N TYR A 193 -3.57 -25.15 39.63
CA TYR A 193 -2.76 -25.89 40.59
C TYR A 193 -1.48 -25.14 40.96
N SER A 194 -0.98 -24.27 40.08
CA SER A 194 0.18 -23.41 40.36
C SER A 194 -0.13 -22.45 41.49
N ALA A 195 -1.33 -21.86 41.52
CA ALA A 195 -1.75 -20.96 42.60
C ALA A 195 -1.86 -21.70 43.96
N GLU A 196 -2.34 -22.94 43.95
CA GLU A 196 -2.41 -23.78 45.16
C GLU A 196 -1.01 -24.15 45.68
N VAL A 197 -0.10 -24.53 44.77
CA VAL A 197 1.31 -24.80 45.08
C VAL A 197 1.99 -23.52 45.60
N GLU A 198 1.86 -22.39 44.91
CA GLU A 198 2.42 -21.10 45.34
C GLU A 198 1.94 -20.72 46.74
N ASN A 199 0.64 -20.88 47.03
CA ASN A 199 0.07 -20.59 48.34
C ASN A 199 0.65 -21.52 49.43
N THR A 200 0.79 -22.82 49.12
CA THR A 200 1.39 -23.81 50.03
C THR A 200 2.84 -23.47 50.39
N PHE A 201 3.62 -22.95 49.43
CA PHE A 201 5.02 -22.59 49.61
C PHE A 201 5.25 -21.10 49.93
N ALA A 202 4.19 -20.30 50.08
CA ALA A 202 4.28 -18.85 50.32
C ALA A 202 5.17 -18.50 51.53
N LYS A 203 5.10 -19.30 52.60
CA LYS A 203 5.91 -19.14 53.82
C LYS A 203 7.43 -19.36 53.63
N PHE A 204 7.84 -19.92 52.50
CA PHE A 204 9.25 -20.17 52.15
C PHE A 204 9.78 -19.22 51.08
N LYS A 205 8.97 -18.26 50.60
CA LYS A 205 9.33 -17.31 49.54
C LYS A 205 10.33 -16.27 50.05
N GLN A 206 11.62 -16.48 49.82
CA GLN A 206 12.70 -15.54 50.16
C GLN A 206 12.99 -14.60 48.98
N GLY A 207 12.16 -13.58 48.80
CA GLY A 207 12.33 -12.56 47.75
C GLY A 207 11.69 -12.92 46.39
N ALA A 208 11.93 -12.09 45.38
CA ALA A 208 11.43 -12.30 44.03
C ALA A 208 12.19 -13.46 43.35
N ALA A 209 11.48 -14.52 42.97
CA ALA A 209 12.06 -15.64 42.22
C ALA A 209 12.42 -15.20 40.79
N LYS A 210 13.44 -15.83 40.21
CA LYS A 210 13.73 -15.70 38.78
C LYS A 210 12.54 -16.26 37.98
N ASP A 211 12.10 -15.51 36.96
CA ASP A 211 11.06 -15.97 36.05
C ASP A 211 11.64 -17.05 35.13
N TYR A 212 11.10 -18.27 35.22
CA TYR A 212 11.44 -19.40 34.37
C TYR A 212 10.39 -19.65 33.29
N LYS A 213 9.41 -18.75 33.11
CA LYS A 213 8.46 -18.84 32.01
C LYS A 213 9.23 -18.82 30.70
N VAL A 214 9.10 -19.90 29.95
CA VAL A 214 9.60 -19.97 28.58
C VAL A 214 8.84 -18.93 27.78
N LYS A 215 9.56 -18.00 27.16
CA LYS A 215 8.98 -17.13 26.15
C LYS A 215 8.69 -17.99 24.94
N PHE A 216 7.42 -18.25 24.66
CA PHE A 216 7.02 -18.86 23.40
C PHE A 216 7.51 -17.94 22.28
N SER A 217 8.41 -18.46 21.46
CA SER A 217 8.86 -17.79 20.25
C SER A 217 7.72 -17.79 19.24
N GLY A 218 7.29 -16.62 18.80
CA GLY A 218 6.24 -16.45 17.78
C GLY A 218 6.73 -16.78 16.38
N TRP A 219 7.34 -17.96 16.18
CA TRP A 219 7.70 -18.42 14.85
C TRP A 219 6.42 -18.56 14.02
N LEU A 220 6.47 -18.07 12.78
CA LEU A 220 5.36 -18.20 11.85
C LEU A 220 5.08 -19.65 11.46
N GLU A 221 6.05 -20.55 11.57
CA GLU A 221 5.89 -21.95 11.18
C GLU A 221 5.46 -22.79 12.37
N MET A 222 4.38 -23.53 12.17
CA MET A 222 3.86 -24.51 13.12
C MET A 222 4.51 -25.87 12.84
N ASN A 223 4.96 -26.58 13.87
CA ASN A 223 5.42 -27.96 13.70
C ASN A 223 4.24 -28.95 13.62
N HIS A 224 4.51 -30.20 13.23
CA HIS A 224 3.45 -31.22 13.05
C HIS A 224 2.69 -31.58 14.35
N ILE A 225 3.30 -31.38 15.53
CA ILE A 225 2.65 -31.62 16.83
C ILE A 225 1.66 -30.49 17.13
N GLU A 226 2.11 -29.25 16.98
CA GLU A 226 1.24 -28.06 17.15
C GLU A 226 0.07 -28.09 16.17
N ALA A 227 0.30 -28.50 14.92
CA ALA A 227 -0.74 -28.69 13.92
C ALA A 227 -1.77 -29.74 14.34
N ALA A 228 -1.30 -30.91 14.80
CA ALA A 228 -2.18 -31.97 15.28
C ALA A 228 -3.00 -31.52 16.52
N ILE A 229 -2.38 -30.76 17.43
CA ILE A 229 -3.10 -30.17 18.56
C ILE A 229 -4.20 -29.24 18.06
N LEU A 230 -3.90 -28.34 17.11
CA LEU A 230 -4.87 -27.42 16.55
C LEU A 230 -6.03 -28.15 15.85
N ASP A 231 -5.76 -29.25 15.15
CA ASP A 231 -6.79 -30.10 14.55
C ASP A 231 -7.72 -30.72 15.60
N TYR A 232 -7.18 -31.16 16.74
CA TYR A 232 -8.02 -31.63 17.85
C TYR A 232 -8.80 -30.50 18.51
N VAL A 233 -8.20 -29.30 18.65
CA VAL A 233 -8.93 -28.12 19.13
C VAL A 233 -10.09 -27.79 18.18
N ALA A 234 -9.89 -27.86 16.87
CA ALA A 234 -10.95 -27.64 15.90
C ALA A 234 -12.09 -28.65 16.02
N GLN A 235 -11.79 -29.91 16.35
CA GLN A 235 -12.81 -30.93 16.63
C GLN A 235 -13.59 -30.67 17.94
N LEU A 236 -12.97 -30.01 18.92
CA LEU A 236 -13.66 -29.62 20.16
C LEU A 236 -14.61 -28.43 19.93
N TYR A 237 -14.29 -27.54 19.00
CA TYR A 237 -15.05 -26.31 18.70
C TYR A 237 -15.55 -26.27 17.25
N PRO A 238 -16.29 -27.29 16.78
CA PRO A 238 -16.59 -27.46 15.36
C PRO A 238 -17.34 -26.26 14.78
N ASP A 239 -18.28 -25.66 15.53
CA ASP A 239 -19.08 -24.52 15.08
C ASP A 239 -18.24 -23.27 14.77
N ILE A 240 -17.19 -23.01 15.58
CA ILE A 240 -16.31 -21.85 15.40
C ILE A 240 -15.44 -22.06 14.16
N PHE A 241 -14.81 -23.23 14.05
CA PHE A 241 -13.90 -23.52 12.95
C PHE A 241 -14.63 -23.76 11.62
N SER A 242 -15.87 -24.25 11.62
CA SER A 242 -16.70 -24.31 10.42
C SER A 242 -17.12 -22.93 9.94
N ARG A 243 -17.38 -21.99 10.86
CA ARG A 243 -17.66 -20.59 10.48
C ARG A 243 -16.42 -19.92 9.89
N LEU A 244 -15.24 -20.17 10.45
CA LEU A 244 -13.97 -19.68 9.89
C LEU A 244 -13.72 -20.22 8.47
N ASP A 245 -14.02 -21.51 8.24
CA ASP A 245 -13.93 -22.12 6.91
C ASP A 245 -14.93 -21.52 5.91
N GLY A 246 -16.17 -21.32 6.35
CA GLY A 246 -17.21 -20.66 5.58
C GLY A 246 -16.84 -19.22 5.21
N PHE A 247 -16.31 -18.46 6.17
CA PHE A 247 -15.82 -17.09 5.97
C PHE A 247 -14.78 -17.00 4.84
N CYS A 248 -13.77 -17.87 4.87
CA CYS A 248 -12.72 -17.88 3.84
C CYS A 248 -13.27 -18.21 2.44
N THR A 249 -14.30 -19.05 2.38
CA THR A 249 -14.92 -19.45 1.11
C THR A 249 -15.78 -18.32 0.54
N VAL A 250 -16.68 -17.76 1.36
CA VAL A 250 -17.62 -16.71 0.97
C VAL A 250 -16.90 -15.42 0.60
N HIS A 251 -15.89 -15.03 1.37
CA HIS A 251 -15.19 -13.76 1.20
C HIS A 251 -13.89 -13.87 0.42
N SER A 252 -13.69 -14.93 -0.36
CA SER A 252 -12.50 -15.11 -1.20
C SER A 252 -12.26 -13.93 -2.16
N ALA A 253 -13.32 -13.22 -2.57
CA ALA A 253 -13.29 -12.00 -3.36
C ALA A 253 -13.69 -10.75 -2.55
N TYR A 254 -13.16 -10.61 -1.32
CA TYR A 254 -13.47 -9.49 -0.42
C TYR A 254 -12.98 -8.12 -0.92
N LEU A 255 -11.93 -8.09 -1.76
CA LEU A 255 -11.30 -6.86 -2.21
C LEU A 255 -12.20 -6.18 -3.23
N ASP A 256 -12.65 -4.97 -2.92
CA ASP A 256 -13.38 -4.16 -3.87
C ASP A 256 -12.46 -3.72 -5.03
N GLU A 257 -12.95 -3.87 -6.26
CA GLU A 257 -12.17 -3.60 -7.47
C GLU A 257 -11.74 -2.13 -7.57
N THR A 258 -12.59 -1.19 -7.14
CA THR A 258 -12.29 0.25 -7.21
C THR A 258 -11.26 0.62 -6.16
N ILE A 259 -11.34 0.04 -4.95
CA ILE A 259 -10.32 0.23 -3.91
C ILE A 259 -8.99 -0.41 -4.32
N GLY A 260 -9.02 -1.58 -4.94
CA GLY A 260 -7.83 -2.24 -5.50
C GLY A 260 -7.16 -1.41 -6.60
N LEU A 261 -7.96 -0.86 -7.53
CA LEU A 261 -7.47 0.05 -8.57
C LEU A 261 -6.88 1.33 -7.96
N PHE A 262 -7.59 1.95 -7.02
CA PHE A 262 -7.11 3.12 -6.30
C PHE A 262 -5.76 2.87 -5.61
N ASP A 263 -5.61 1.75 -4.88
CA ASP A 263 -4.36 1.40 -4.22
C ASP A 263 -3.18 1.31 -5.19
N ARG A 264 -3.38 0.80 -6.41
CA ARG A 264 -2.34 0.76 -7.45
C ARG A 264 -2.06 2.15 -8.02
N GLU A 265 -3.09 2.84 -8.46
CA GLU A 265 -2.95 4.13 -9.17
C GLU A 265 -2.38 5.22 -8.27
N ILE A 266 -2.72 5.24 -6.99
CA ILE A 266 -2.22 6.26 -6.07
C ILE A 266 -0.70 6.17 -5.88
N GLN A 267 -0.10 4.99 -6.06
CA GLN A 267 1.35 4.83 -5.99
C GLN A 267 2.08 5.62 -7.07
N PHE A 268 1.47 5.87 -8.23
CA PHE A 268 2.05 6.73 -9.28
C PHE A 268 2.37 8.11 -8.72
N TYR A 269 1.41 8.71 -8.02
CA TYR A 269 1.55 10.04 -7.42
C TYR A 269 2.51 10.02 -6.23
N LEU A 270 2.37 9.05 -5.32
CA LEU A 270 3.24 8.95 -4.15
C LEU A 270 4.71 8.78 -4.57
N ALA A 271 4.98 7.88 -5.53
CA ALA A 271 6.31 7.63 -6.04
C ALA A 271 6.93 8.87 -6.69
N TYR A 272 6.15 9.60 -7.49
CA TYR A 272 6.63 10.81 -8.15
C TYR A 272 6.88 11.96 -7.16
N LEU A 273 6.01 12.15 -6.17
CA LEU A 273 6.21 13.15 -5.11
C LEU A 273 7.43 12.86 -4.25
N GLU A 274 7.66 11.60 -3.89
CA GLU A 274 8.87 11.17 -3.18
C GLU A 274 10.12 11.40 -4.03
N TYR A 275 10.06 11.13 -5.34
CA TYR A 275 11.14 11.44 -6.27
C TYR A 275 11.42 12.95 -6.36
N MET A 276 10.38 13.77 -6.54
CA MET A 276 10.49 15.24 -6.55
C MET A 276 11.11 15.79 -5.25
N ALA A 277 10.80 15.18 -4.10
CA ALA A 277 11.30 15.63 -2.81
C ALA A 277 12.84 15.60 -2.73
N ILE A 278 13.49 14.66 -3.42
CA ILE A 278 14.96 14.55 -3.50
C ILE A 278 15.56 15.83 -4.09
N PHE A 279 14.98 16.31 -5.19
CA PHE A 279 15.43 17.52 -5.88
C PHE A 279 15.06 18.79 -5.11
N LYS A 280 13.86 18.85 -4.51
CA LYS A 280 13.43 19.96 -3.64
C LYS A 280 14.40 20.12 -2.45
N GLN A 281 14.85 19.02 -1.84
CA GLN A 281 15.86 19.04 -0.78
C GLN A 281 17.24 19.51 -1.26
N ALA A 282 17.57 19.30 -2.54
CA ALA A 282 18.78 19.83 -3.18
C ALA A 282 18.63 21.30 -3.63
N GLY A 283 17.49 21.94 -3.37
CA GLY A 283 17.23 23.35 -3.68
C GLY A 283 16.67 23.61 -5.09
N LEU A 284 16.35 22.56 -5.85
CA LEU A 284 15.72 22.69 -7.17
C LEU A 284 14.21 22.92 -7.04
N LYS A 285 13.64 23.65 -8.01
CA LYS A 285 12.24 24.05 -8.00
C LYS A 285 11.42 23.21 -8.98
N PHE A 286 10.16 22.99 -8.63
CA PHE A 286 9.17 22.38 -9.50
C PHE A 286 7.95 23.29 -9.59
N CYS A 287 7.24 23.23 -10.71
CA CYS A 287 5.95 23.88 -10.90
C CYS A 287 4.99 22.92 -11.60
N HIS A 288 3.70 23.24 -11.60
CA HIS A 288 2.74 22.62 -12.49
C HIS A 288 2.77 23.35 -13.84
N PRO A 289 3.18 22.70 -14.94
CA PRO A 289 3.20 23.33 -16.26
C PRO A 289 1.81 23.82 -16.69
N GLN A 290 1.76 25.00 -17.31
CA GLN A 290 0.56 25.47 -18.00
C GLN A 290 0.51 24.84 -19.38
N ILE A 291 -0.55 24.06 -19.65
CA ILE A 291 -0.72 23.35 -20.91
C ILE A 291 -1.71 24.11 -21.79
N SER A 292 -1.38 24.26 -23.08
CA SER A 292 -2.25 24.88 -24.08
C SER A 292 -2.37 23.98 -25.31
N ASP A 293 -3.57 23.88 -25.87
CA ASP A 293 -3.89 23.26 -27.16
C ASP A 293 -4.12 24.29 -28.27
N THR A 294 -4.16 25.57 -27.92
CA THR A 294 -4.42 26.70 -28.83
C THR A 294 -3.19 27.56 -29.06
N ASP A 295 -2.22 27.50 -28.15
CA ASP A 295 -0.96 28.23 -28.21
C ASP A 295 0.21 27.27 -28.39
N LYS A 296 1.19 27.68 -29.21
CA LYS A 296 2.43 26.93 -29.48
C LYS A 296 3.64 27.56 -28.79
N GLU A 297 3.46 28.63 -28.02
CA GLU A 297 4.52 29.15 -27.16
C GLU A 297 4.91 28.10 -26.12
N ILE A 298 6.23 27.97 -25.91
CA ILE A 298 6.79 27.06 -24.92
C ILE A 298 7.96 27.75 -24.25
N TYR A 299 8.03 27.66 -22.93
CA TYR A 299 9.12 28.22 -22.15
C TYR A 299 9.28 27.48 -20.82
N ALA A 300 10.51 27.46 -20.32
CA ALA A 300 10.83 27.06 -18.96
C ALA A 300 11.92 27.99 -18.41
N PHE A 301 11.86 28.21 -17.11
CA PHE A 301 12.86 28.97 -16.37
C PHE A 301 13.44 28.08 -15.29
N GLU A 302 14.75 28.19 -15.08
CA GLU A 302 15.51 27.37 -14.15
C GLU A 302 15.29 25.85 -14.36
N GLU A 303 15.19 25.41 -15.62
CA GLU A 303 15.04 24.00 -15.96
C GLU A 303 16.32 23.20 -15.74
N PHE A 304 16.16 21.89 -15.51
CA PHE A 304 17.26 20.95 -15.37
C PHE A 304 16.85 19.57 -15.87
N ASP A 305 17.81 18.81 -16.37
CA ASP A 305 17.63 17.41 -16.74
C ASP A 305 17.48 16.54 -15.49
N LEU A 306 16.38 15.78 -15.39
CA LEU A 306 16.06 14.97 -14.22
C LEU A 306 17.08 13.85 -13.96
N ALA A 307 17.54 13.16 -15.02
CA ALA A 307 18.45 12.02 -14.90
C ALA A 307 19.85 12.49 -14.46
N LEU A 308 20.35 13.55 -15.09
CA LEU A 308 21.62 14.18 -14.74
C LEU A 308 21.56 14.79 -13.34
N ALA A 309 20.51 15.54 -13.02
CA ALA A 309 20.37 16.15 -11.70
C ALA A 309 20.35 15.09 -10.60
N TYR A 310 19.64 13.96 -10.79
CA TYR A 310 19.62 12.87 -9.83
C TYR A 310 21.03 12.32 -9.54
N LYS A 311 21.82 12.10 -10.60
CA LYS A 311 23.21 11.66 -10.49
C LYS A 311 24.09 12.68 -9.78
N LEU A 312 23.99 13.96 -10.14
CA LEU A 312 24.80 15.03 -9.56
C LEU A 312 24.49 15.26 -8.07
N ILE A 313 23.22 15.08 -7.65
CA ILE A 313 22.84 15.12 -6.23
C ILE A 313 23.60 14.03 -5.45
N ALA A 314 23.63 12.79 -5.96
CA ALA A 314 24.35 11.70 -5.32
C ALA A 314 25.86 11.96 -5.23
N GLU A 315 26.43 12.58 -6.26
CA GLU A 315 27.85 12.96 -6.33
C GLU A 315 28.18 14.26 -5.57
N LYS A 316 27.18 14.93 -4.99
CA LYS A 316 27.31 16.26 -4.34
C LYS A 316 27.94 17.32 -5.26
N SER A 317 27.64 17.21 -6.55
CA SER A 317 28.13 18.13 -7.59
C SER A 317 27.13 19.25 -7.87
N PRO A 318 27.59 20.43 -8.32
CA PRO A 318 26.71 21.54 -8.63
C PRO A 318 25.83 21.22 -9.85
N ILE A 319 24.57 21.62 -9.79
CA ILE A 319 23.58 21.46 -10.85
C ILE A 319 23.38 22.82 -11.50
N VAL A 320 23.53 22.88 -12.82
CA VAL A 320 23.32 24.10 -13.60
C VAL A 320 21.93 24.05 -14.19
N VAL A 321 21.14 25.09 -13.93
CA VAL A 321 19.82 25.27 -14.52
C VAL A 321 19.89 26.17 -15.75
N ASN A 322 18.95 25.99 -16.69
CA ASN A 322 18.88 26.77 -17.92
C ASN A 322 17.49 27.40 -18.09
N ASP A 323 17.40 28.38 -19.00
CA ASP A 323 16.13 28.96 -19.41
C ASP A 323 15.98 28.75 -20.93
N PHE A 324 14.76 28.52 -21.39
CA PHE A 324 14.44 28.56 -22.81
C PHE A 324 13.06 29.16 -23.05
N TYR A 325 12.87 29.73 -24.24
CA TYR A 325 11.56 30.20 -24.71
C TYR A 325 11.50 30.21 -26.24
N LEU A 326 10.34 29.83 -26.78
CA LEU A 326 9.93 30.07 -28.16
C LEU A 326 8.62 30.86 -28.14
N LYS A 327 8.62 32.06 -28.73
CA LYS A 327 7.45 32.96 -28.73
C LYS A 327 6.97 33.27 -30.13
N GLY A 328 5.69 33.62 -30.25
CA GLY A 328 5.08 34.06 -31.51
C GLY A 328 5.27 33.07 -32.66
N LYS A 329 6.18 33.36 -33.59
CA LYS A 329 6.47 32.54 -34.79
C LYS A 329 7.73 31.67 -34.68
N GLU A 330 8.48 31.75 -33.57
CA GLU A 330 9.70 30.95 -33.35
C GLU A 330 9.37 29.47 -33.15
N ARG A 331 10.06 28.57 -33.85
CA ARG A 331 9.75 27.12 -33.80
C ARG A 331 10.98 26.22 -33.71
N ILE A 332 12.18 26.78 -33.77
CA ILE A 332 13.44 26.03 -33.86
C ILE A 332 14.49 26.77 -33.03
N PHE A 333 15.26 26.01 -32.23
CA PHE A 333 16.50 26.48 -31.63
C PHE A 333 17.69 26.09 -32.48
N VAL A 334 18.62 27.02 -32.70
CA VAL A 334 19.94 26.73 -33.29
C VAL A 334 20.99 26.93 -32.20
N VAL A 335 21.42 25.83 -31.60
CA VAL A 335 22.40 25.84 -30.49
C VAL A 335 23.79 25.55 -31.05
N SER A 336 24.75 26.45 -30.82
CA SER A 336 26.14 26.32 -31.28
C SER A 336 27.12 26.45 -30.11
N GLY A 337 28.33 25.91 -30.27
CA GLY A 337 29.36 25.96 -29.22
C GLY A 337 30.28 24.73 -29.24
N PRO A 338 31.35 24.73 -28.43
CA PRO A 338 32.33 23.64 -28.38
C PRO A 338 31.69 22.31 -27.95
N ASN A 339 32.29 21.19 -28.36
CA ASN A 339 31.91 19.88 -27.83
C ASN A 339 32.09 19.84 -26.31
N GLN A 340 31.26 19.06 -25.61
CA GLN A 340 31.24 18.96 -24.14
C GLN A 340 30.73 20.19 -23.39
N GLY A 341 30.25 21.24 -24.08
CA GLY A 341 29.60 22.40 -23.44
C GLY A 341 28.15 22.17 -22.98
N GLY A 342 27.70 20.92 -22.79
CA GLY A 342 26.33 20.60 -22.35
C GLY A 342 25.24 20.66 -23.44
N LYS A 343 25.58 20.95 -24.70
CA LYS A 343 24.60 21.10 -25.80
C LYS A 343 23.64 19.90 -25.97
N THR A 344 24.16 18.67 -25.82
CA THR A 344 23.37 17.43 -25.93
C THR A 344 22.48 17.18 -24.73
N THR A 345 22.81 17.75 -23.57
CA THR A 345 21.96 17.67 -22.37
C THR A 345 20.87 18.75 -22.39
N PHE A 346 21.15 19.89 -23.00
CA PHE A 346 20.17 20.96 -23.18
C PHE A 346 19.11 20.63 -24.23
N ALA A 347 19.52 19.97 -25.33
CA ALA A 347 18.62 19.51 -26.39
C ALA A 347 17.91 18.23 -25.96
#